data_AF-A0A1Q7IH45-F1
#
_entry.id   AF-A0A1Q7IH45-F1
#
_cell.length_a   1.000
_cell.length_b   1.000
_cell.length_c   1.000
_cell.angle_alpha   90.00
_cell.angle_beta   90.00
_cell.angle_gamma   90.00
#
_symmetry.space_group_name_H-M   'P 1'
#
loop_
_entity.id
_entity.type
_entity.pdbx_description
1 polymer ?
#
loop_
_entity_poly.entity_id
_entity_poly.type
_entity_poly.pdbx_seq_one_letter_code
_entity_poly.pdbx_strand_id
1 'polypeptide(L)'
;MREVLESKEYHAAKAKSKLAIALGKDVAGAVRVSDLARMPHLLIAGATGSGKSVCINTIIASILTQASPEDVRLLLVDPKMVELNMYVGIPHLLFPVVTEVERVVPLLKNAISEMEKRYRLFSQLGVRNLDGYRKLRAEKIARGDNTLKSLPAIVVIIDELADLMMAAPEEVEGMICRLAQLARALLSLRSAPRSMS
;
A
#
# COMPACT_ATOMS: atom_id res chain seq x y z
N MET A 1 -6.52 -19.88 -4.24
CA MET A 1 -5.97 -18.59 -4.76
C MET A 1 -6.00 -18.51 -6.29
N ARG A 2 -5.46 -19.50 -7.02
CA ARG A 2 -5.44 -19.51 -8.50
C ARG A 2 -6.78 -19.18 -9.16
N GLU A 3 -7.86 -19.85 -8.74
CA GLU A 3 -9.21 -19.59 -9.27
C GLU A 3 -9.68 -18.14 -9.14
N VAL A 4 -9.30 -17.46 -8.07
CA VAL A 4 -9.63 -16.04 -7.86
C VAL A 4 -8.78 -15.16 -8.75
N LEU A 5 -7.49 -15.47 -8.90
CA LEU A 5 -6.58 -14.71 -9.76
C LEU A 5 -6.91 -14.84 -11.26
N GLU A 6 -7.51 -15.97 -11.67
CA GLU A 6 -7.96 -16.22 -13.04
C GLU A 6 -9.39 -15.70 -13.31
N SER A 7 -10.07 -15.17 -12.28
CA SER A 7 -11.44 -14.68 -12.40
C SER A 7 -11.55 -13.38 -13.20
N LYS A 8 -12.70 -13.17 -13.86
CA LYS A 8 -12.98 -11.94 -14.61
C LYS A 8 -13.00 -10.72 -13.69
N GLU A 9 -13.49 -10.89 -12.47
CA GLU A 9 -13.57 -9.89 -11.43
C GLU A 9 -12.18 -9.37 -11.05
N TYR A 10 -11.23 -10.29 -10.82
CA TYR A 10 -9.85 -9.91 -10.49
C TYR A 10 -9.14 -9.28 -11.68
N HIS A 11 -9.28 -9.83 -12.88
CA HIS A 11 -8.71 -9.23 -14.09
C HIS A 11 -9.24 -7.80 -14.34
N ALA A 12 -10.54 -7.58 -14.15
CA ALA A 12 -11.14 -6.25 -14.28
C ALA A 12 -10.65 -5.26 -13.22
N ALA A 13 -10.41 -5.73 -11.99
CA ALA A 13 -9.86 -4.90 -10.91
C ALA A 13 -8.38 -4.55 -11.16
N LYS A 14 -7.56 -5.54 -11.52
CA LYS A 14 -6.13 -5.39 -11.87
C LYS A 14 -5.89 -4.43 -13.03
N ALA A 15 -6.81 -4.38 -14.00
CA ALA A 15 -6.76 -3.42 -15.11
C ALA A 15 -6.92 -1.95 -14.65
N LYS A 16 -7.58 -1.73 -13.50
CA LYS A 16 -7.86 -0.39 -12.96
C LYS A 16 -6.88 0.04 -11.88
N SER A 17 -6.37 -0.90 -11.09
CA SER A 17 -5.48 -0.61 -9.95
C SER A 17 -4.38 -1.65 -9.82
N LYS A 18 -3.14 -1.17 -9.62
CA LYS A 18 -1.98 -2.00 -9.26
C LYS A 18 -2.04 -2.50 -7.80
N LEU A 19 -3.02 -2.05 -7.04
CA LEU A 19 -3.27 -2.41 -5.64
C LEU A 19 -4.56 -3.25 -5.48
N ALA A 20 -5.05 -3.85 -6.57
CA ALA A 20 -6.14 -4.82 -6.52
C ALA A 20 -5.69 -6.09 -5.76
N ILE A 21 -6.48 -6.52 -4.78
CA ILE A 21 -6.20 -7.67 -3.92
C ILE A 21 -7.30 -8.71 -4.03
N ALA A 22 -6.91 -9.97 -4.20
CA ALA A 22 -7.81 -11.12 -4.16
C ALA A 22 -8.14 -11.44 -2.70
N LEU A 23 -9.41 -11.32 -2.28
CA LEU A 23 -9.82 -11.63 -0.91
C LEU A 23 -10.28 -13.08 -0.75
N GLY A 24 -10.81 -13.69 -1.81
CA GLY A 24 -11.28 -15.08 -1.79
C GLY A 24 -12.64 -15.25 -2.44
N LYS A 25 -13.43 -16.17 -1.89
CA LYS A 25 -14.84 -16.38 -2.24
C LYS A 25 -15.70 -16.14 -1.00
N ASP A 26 -16.91 -15.65 -1.20
CA ASP A 26 -17.90 -15.60 -0.13
C ASP A 26 -18.61 -16.95 0.08
N VAL A 27 -19.58 -16.97 1.00
CA VAL A 27 -20.39 -18.17 1.32
C VAL A 27 -21.19 -18.70 0.13
N ALA A 28 -21.47 -17.88 -0.88
CA ALA A 28 -22.15 -18.26 -2.11
C ALA A 28 -21.16 -18.69 -3.22
N GLY A 29 -19.86 -18.72 -2.92
CA GLY A 29 -18.81 -19.03 -3.89
C GLY A 29 -18.45 -17.88 -4.82
N ALA A 30 -19.03 -16.69 -4.65
CA ALA A 30 -18.76 -15.55 -5.51
C ALA A 30 -17.38 -14.96 -5.19
N VAL A 31 -16.62 -14.65 -6.24
CA VAL A 31 -15.27 -14.10 -6.12
C VAL A 31 -15.31 -12.71 -5.52
N ARG A 32 -14.51 -12.49 -4.47
CA ARG A 32 -14.36 -11.21 -3.78
C ARG A 32 -12.98 -10.64 -4.04
N VAL A 33 -12.97 -9.43 -4.58
CA VAL A 33 -11.78 -8.64 -4.90
C VAL A 33 -11.96 -7.26 -4.29
N SER A 34 -10.88 -6.69 -3.78
CA SER A 34 -10.88 -5.31 -3.27
C SER A 34 -9.68 -4.54 -3.81
N ASP A 35 -9.59 -3.25 -3.46
CA ASP A 35 -8.51 -2.36 -3.90
C ASP A 35 -7.98 -1.58 -2.71
N LEU A 36 -6.71 -1.82 -2.37
CA LEU A 36 -6.05 -1.16 -1.23
C LEU A 36 -5.91 0.35 -1.44
N ALA A 37 -5.94 0.84 -2.68
CA ALA A 37 -5.96 2.28 -2.95
C ALA A 37 -7.27 2.95 -2.48
N ARG A 38 -8.37 2.19 -2.40
CA ARG A 38 -9.69 2.67 -1.96
C ARG A 38 -9.92 2.46 -0.47
N MET A 39 -9.21 1.50 0.12
CA MET A 39 -9.18 1.21 1.56
C MET A 39 -7.77 1.54 2.06
N PRO A 40 -7.44 2.82 2.29
CA PRO A 40 -6.06 3.29 2.41
C PRO A 40 -5.30 2.63 3.57
N HIS A 41 -6.03 2.13 4.56
CA HIS A 41 -5.51 1.33 5.67
C HIS A 41 -6.42 0.12 5.86
N LEU A 42 -5.81 -1.02 6.15
CA LEU A 42 -6.50 -2.28 6.39
C LEU A 42 -5.97 -2.88 7.69
N LEU A 43 -6.87 -3.20 8.62
CA LEU A 43 -6.56 -3.96 9.83
C LEU A 43 -7.02 -5.41 9.64
N ILE A 44 -6.13 -6.37 9.88
CA ILE A 44 -6.43 -7.80 9.82
C ILE A 44 -6.26 -8.35 11.23
N ALA A 45 -7.32 -8.95 11.77
CA ALA A 45 -7.32 -9.58 13.09
C ALA A 45 -7.84 -11.01 12.98
N GLY A 46 -7.28 -11.91 13.81
CA GLY A 46 -7.67 -13.32 13.84
C GLY A 46 -6.81 -14.09 14.85
N ALA A 47 -7.39 -15.14 15.43
CA ALA A 47 -6.67 -16.03 16.33
C ALA A 47 -5.62 -16.86 15.56
N THR A 48 -4.66 -17.45 16.28
CA THR A 48 -3.71 -18.39 15.68
C THR A 48 -4.45 -19.50 14.92
N GLY A 49 -4.02 -19.77 13.69
CA GLY A 49 -4.66 -20.76 12.80
C GLY A 49 -5.90 -20.27 12.06
N SER A 50 -6.37 -19.03 12.27
CA SER A 50 -7.56 -18.50 11.56
C SER A 50 -7.28 -18.05 10.12
N GLY A 51 -6.04 -18.19 9.64
CA GLY A 51 -5.64 -17.79 8.29
C GLY A 51 -5.17 -16.33 8.14
N LYS A 52 -4.83 -15.60 9.22
CA LYS A 52 -4.24 -14.25 9.16
C LYS A 52 -3.04 -14.21 8.20
N SER A 53 -2.08 -15.10 8.40
CA SER A 53 -0.86 -15.17 7.61
C SER A 53 -1.14 -15.53 6.14
N VAL A 54 -2.09 -16.44 5.90
CA VAL A 54 -2.55 -16.77 4.54
C VAL A 54 -3.15 -15.54 3.85
N CYS A 55 -3.93 -14.74 4.58
CA CYS A 55 -4.49 -13.48 4.06
C CYS A 55 -3.41 -12.47 3.70
N ILE A 56 -2.41 -12.25 4.57
CA ILE A 56 -1.29 -11.34 4.31
C ILE A 56 -0.50 -11.80 3.07
N ASN A 57 -0.15 -13.08 2.98
CA ASN A 57 0.54 -13.66 1.83
C ASN A 57 -0.29 -13.50 0.54
N THR A 58 -1.62 -13.65 0.64
CA THR A 58 -2.53 -13.47 -0.50
C THR A 58 -2.52 -12.02 -1.00
N ILE A 59 -2.49 -11.04 -0.09
CA ILE A 59 -2.36 -9.62 -0.43
C ILE A 59 -1.03 -9.34 -1.14
N ILE A 60 0.08 -9.80 -0.58
CA ILE A 60 1.42 -9.59 -1.16
C ILE A 60 1.49 -10.24 -2.54
N ALA A 61 1.10 -11.50 -2.67
CA ALA A 61 1.12 -12.20 -3.95
C ALA A 61 0.18 -11.55 -4.99
N SER A 62 -0.98 -11.01 -4.58
CA SER A 62 -1.84 -10.22 -5.48
C SER A 62 -1.13 -9.00 -6.04
N ILE A 63 -0.30 -8.32 -5.25
CA ILE A 63 0.50 -7.17 -5.71
C ILE A 63 1.65 -7.63 -6.62
N LEU A 64 2.42 -8.64 -6.20
CA LEU A 64 3.61 -9.10 -6.94
C LEU A 64 3.27 -9.66 -8.33
N THR A 65 2.09 -10.26 -8.50
CA THR A 65 1.64 -10.82 -9.78
C THR A 65 1.15 -9.74 -10.78
N GLN A 66 1.09 -8.46 -10.41
CA GLN A 66 0.55 -7.40 -11.25
C GLN A 66 1.34 -6.09 -11.31
N ALA A 67 2.18 -5.83 -10.31
CA ALA A 67 2.91 -4.59 -10.12
C ALA A 67 4.42 -4.82 -10.23
N SER A 68 5.10 -3.95 -10.97
CA SER A 68 6.56 -3.88 -10.96
C SER A 68 7.07 -3.10 -9.73
N PRO A 69 8.37 -3.14 -9.41
CA PRO A 69 8.97 -2.32 -8.36
C PRO A 69 8.87 -0.80 -8.59
N GLU A 70 8.58 -0.37 -9.83
CA GLU A 70 8.29 1.04 -10.14
C GLU A 70 6.83 1.40 -9.87
N ASP A 71 5.93 0.42 -9.91
CA ASP A 71 4.51 0.60 -9.60
C ASP A 71 4.27 0.57 -8.09
N VAL A 72 4.85 -0.40 -7.40
CA VAL A 72 4.62 -0.65 -5.96
C VAL A 72 5.91 -1.06 -5.27
N ARG A 73 6.15 -0.46 -4.11
CA ARG A 73 7.21 -0.82 -3.19
C ARG A 73 6.62 -1.27 -1.85
N LEU A 74 7.26 -2.24 -1.22
CA LEU A 74 6.81 -2.88 0.01
C LEU A 74 7.75 -2.53 1.16
N LEU A 75 7.18 -2.19 2.31
CA LEU A 75 7.86 -2.16 3.60
C LEU A 75 7.24 -3.26 4.45
N LEU A 76 8.01 -4.31 4.73
CA LEU A 76 7.56 -5.48 5.48
C LEU A 76 8.16 -5.47 6.88
N VAL A 77 7.31 -5.62 7.89
CA VAL A 77 7.68 -5.70 9.31
C VAL A 77 7.20 -7.03 9.86
N ASP A 78 8.15 -7.86 10.30
CA ASP A 78 7.93 -9.20 10.86
C ASP A 78 8.84 -9.39 12.09
N PRO A 79 8.38 -8.94 13.28
CA PRO A 79 9.17 -9.04 14.51
C PRO A 79 9.49 -10.49 14.91
N LYS A 80 8.66 -11.44 14.47
CA LYS A 80 8.78 -12.86 14.83
C LYS A 80 9.62 -13.65 13.83
N MET A 81 9.92 -13.08 12.66
CA MET A 81 10.65 -13.72 11.56
C MET A 81 10.01 -15.01 11.02
N VAL A 82 8.69 -15.16 11.18
CA VAL A 82 7.98 -16.40 10.83
C VAL A 82 7.31 -16.27 9.47
N GLU A 83 6.65 -15.15 9.20
CA GLU A 83 5.64 -15.07 8.14
C GLU A 83 6.16 -14.43 6.86
N LEU A 84 7.07 -13.45 6.96
CA LEU A 84 7.48 -12.62 5.83
C LEU A 84 8.92 -12.90 5.34
N ASN A 85 9.65 -13.80 5.98
CA ASN A 85 11.03 -14.13 5.62
C ASN A 85 11.16 -14.66 4.17
N MET A 86 10.13 -15.31 3.65
CA MET A 86 10.09 -15.79 2.26
C MET A 86 10.17 -14.67 1.21
N TYR A 87 9.93 -13.41 1.59
CA TYR A 87 10.00 -12.25 0.71
C TYR A 87 11.36 -11.55 0.72
N VAL A 88 12.33 -12.02 1.51
CA VAL A 88 13.67 -11.43 1.52
C VAL A 88 14.29 -11.48 0.11
N GLY A 89 14.81 -10.34 -0.34
CA GLY A 89 15.50 -10.22 -1.63
C GLY A 89 14.61 -9.89 -2.83
N ILE A 90 13.28 -9.82 -2.69
CA ILE A 90 12.43 -9.39 -3.80
C ILE A 90 12.71 -7.91 -4.15
N PRO A 91 12.66 -7.52 -5.44
CA PRO A 91 13.03 -6.16 -5.87
C PRO A 91 12.04 -5.07 -5.41
N HIS A 92 10.85 -5.47 -4.95
CA HIS A 92 9.82 -4.57 -4.44
C HIS A 92 10.12 -4.02 -3.05
N LEU A 93 11.03 -4.63 -2.28
CA LEU A 93 11.35 -4.17 -0.94
C LEU A 93 12.00 -2.77 -0.96
N LEU A 94 11.57 -1.88 -0.06
CA LEU A 94 12.25 -0.62 0.23
C LEU A 94 13.49 -0.82 1.10
N PHE A 95 13.36 -1.74 2.05
CA PHE A 95 14.37 -2.16 3.00
C PHE A 95 14.26 -3.67 3.18
N PRO A 96 15.33 -4.36 3.62
CA PRO A 96 15.19 -5.74 4.11
C PRO A 96 14.04 -5.86 5.10
N VAL A 97 13.42 -7.05 5.18
CA VAL A 97 12.32 -7.31 6.13
C VAL A 97 12.76 -6.89 7.52
N VAL A 98 11.97 -6.01 8.13
CA VAL A 98 12.31 -5.35 9.39
C VAL A 98 11.86 -6.24 10.53
N THR A 99 12.79 -6.62 11.39
CA THR A 99 12.56 -7.55 12.49
C THR A 99 12.71 -6.86 13.85
N GLU A 100 13.58 -5.86 13.93
CA GLU A 100 13.80 -5.07 15.14
C GLU A 100 12.69 -4.03 15.32
N VAL A 101 11.96 -4.14 16.43
CA VAL A 101 10.83 -3.26 16.75
C VAL A 101 11.27 -1.79 16.88
N GLU A 102 12.44 -1.54 17.46
CA GLU A 102 12.95 -0.17 17.63
C GLU A 102 13.21 0.53 16.28
N ARG A 103 13.44 -0.23 15.21
CA ARG A 103 13.66 0.31 13.86
C ARG A 103 12.37 0.66 13.13
N VAL A 104 11.23 0.13 13.57
CA VAL A 104 9.93 0.36 12.91
C VAL A 104 9.47 1.79 13.09
N VAL A 105 9.60 2.34 14.29
CA VAL A 105 9.19 3.71 14.64
C VAL A 105 9.87 4.76 13.73
N PRO A 106 11.21 4.77 13.56
CA PRO A 106 11.87 5.64 12.58
C PRO A 106 11.40 5.43 11.13
N LEU A 107 11.11 4.20 10.71
CA LEU A 107 10.66 3.91 9.35
C LEU A 107 9.26 4.45 9.08
N LEU A 108 8.35 4.35 10.06
CA LEU A 108 7.02 4.95 9.97
C LEU A 108 7.11 6.49 9.95
N LYS A 109 7.99 7.11 10.74
CA LYS A 109 8.29 8.57 10.65
C LYS A 109 8.75 8.95 9.24
N ASN A 110 9.63 8.15 8.64
CA ASN A 110 10.09 8.37 7.25
C ASN A 110 8.95 8.24 6.24
N ALA A 111 8.06 7.26 6.40
CA ALA A 111 6.89 7.09 5.53
C ALA A 111 5.92 8.28 5.61
N ILE A 112 5.70 8.83 6.82
CA ILE A 112 4.91 10.05 7.02
C ILE A 112 5.58 11.25 6.32
N SER A 113 6.88 11.43 6.52
CA SER A 113 7.64 12.52 5.87
C SER A 113 7.59 12.42 4.34
N GLU A 114 7.71 11.21 3.79
CA GLU A 114 7.57 10.96 2.35
C GLU A 114 6.17 11.31 1.84
N MET A 115 5.12 10.97 2.59
CA MET A 115 3.75 11.35 2.24
C MET A 115 3.55 12.87 2.23
N GLU A 116 4.11 13.61 3.20
CA GLU A 116 4.04 15.07 3.23
C GLU A 116 4.83 15.71 2.06
N LYS A 117 6.00 15.16 1.72
CA LYS A 117 6.78 15.59 0.53
C LYS A 117 5.98 15.40 -0.75
N ARG A 118 5.37 14.22 -0.92
CA ARG A 118 4.52 13.92 -2.09
C ARG A 118 3.31 14.83 -2.16
N TYR A 119 2.67 15.14 -1.04
CA TYR A 119 1.56 16.07 -0.98
C TYR A 119 1.97 17.47 -1.51
N ARG A 120 3.11 18.00 -1.06
CA ARG A 120 3.64 19.29 -1.55
C ARG A 120 3.95 19.24 -3.05
N LEU A 121 4.60 18.16 -3.51
CA LEU A 121 4.91 17.96 -4.93
C LEU A 121 3.63 17.92 -5.78
N PHE A 122 2.60 17.21 -5.32
CA PHE A 122 1.33 17.09 -6.04
C PHE A 122 0.63 18.44 -6.14
N SER A 123 0.61 19.21 -5.05
CA SER A 123 0.08 20.57 -5.03
C SER A 123 0.80 21.49 -6.03
N GLN A 124 2.14 21.48 -6.05
CA GLN A 124 2.95 22.28 -6.98
C GLN A 124 2.70 21.91 -8.45
N LEU A 125 2.43 20.64 -8.74
CA LEU A 125 2.14 20.15 -10.08
C LEU A 125 0.65 20.23 -10.46
N GLY A 126 -0.21 20.72 -9.57
CA GLY A 126 -1.66 20.81 -9.79
C GLY A 126 -2.36 19.46 -9.91
N VAL A 127 -1.76 18.37 -9.39
CA VAL A 127 -2.35 17.03 -9.38
C VAL A 127 -2.90 16.68 -8.01
N ARG A 128 -3.96 15.87 -7.96
CA ARG A 128 -4.68 15.57 -6.71
C ARG A 128 -4.17 14.34 -5.97
N ASN A 129 -3.52 13.41 -6.67
CA ASN A 129 -3.10 12.12 -6.14
C ASN A 129 -2.03 11.47 -7.01
N LEU A 130 -1.58 10.28 -6.61
CA LEU A 130 -0.56 9.50 -7.31
C LEU A 130 -0.95 9.13 -8.74
N ASP A 131 -2.22 8.82 -9.01
CA ASP A 131 -2.69 8.50 -10.37
C ASP A 131 -2.59 9.72 -11.29
N GLY A 132 -2.96 10.90 -10.77
CA GLY A 132 -2.79 12.18 -11.46
C GLY A 132 -1.31 12.48 -11.75
N TYR A 133 -0.43 12.24 -10.78
CA TYR A 133 1.02 12.37 -10.98
C TYR A 133 1.54 11.43 -12.07
N ARG A 134 1.13 10.15 -12.05
CA ARG A 134 1.53 9.15 -13.04
C ARG A 134 1.07 9.52 -14.44
N LYS A 135 -0.17 10.01 -14.58
CA LYS A 135 -0.70 10.50 -15.86
C LYS A 135 0.10 11.69 -16.38
N LEU A 136 0.33 12.70 -15.55
CA LEU A 136 1.13 13.87 -15.90
C LEU A 136 2.57 13.48 -16.31
N ARG A 137 3.18 12.55 -15.58
CA ARG A 137 4.51 12.02 -15.91
C ARG A 137 4.52 11.33 -17.27
N ALA A 138 3.53 10.48 -17.55
CA ALA A 138 3.44 9.79 -18.84
C ALA A 138 3.27 10.78 -20.00
N GLU A 139 2.46 11.83 -19.83
CA GLU A 139 2.29 12.90 -20.81
C GLU A 139 3.59 13.68 -21.07
N LYS A 140 4.38 13.96 -20.02
CA LYS A 140 5.69 14.61 -20.14
C LYS A 140 6.71 13.72 -20.87
N ILE A 141 6.78 12.45 -20.52
CA ILE A 141 7.68 11.48 -21.18
C ILE A 141 7.35 11.36 -22.67
N ALA A 142 6.05 11.32 -23.04
CA ALA A 142 5.62 11.30 -24.43
C ALA A 142 6.05 12.54 -25.23
N ARG A 143 6.33 13.65 -24.54
CA ARG A 143 6.86 14.91 -25.12
C ARG A 143 8.38 15.01 -25.03
N GLY A 144 9.07 13.96 -24.59
CA GLY A 144 10.53 13.92 -24.40
C GLY A 144 11.03 14.53 -23.09
N ASP A 145 10.15 14.93 -22.18
CA ASP A 145 10.51 15.47 -20.86
C ASP A 145 10.53 14.35 -19.81
N ASN A 146 11.73 13.96 -19.38
CA ASN A 146 11.95 12.95 -18.33
C ASN A 146 12.36 13.57 -16.97
N THR A 147 11.97 14.81 -16.71
CA THR A 147 12.28 15.49 -15.42
C THR A 147 11.55 14.89 -14.23
N LEU A 148 10.36 14.32 -14.44
CA LEU A 148 9.57 13.68 -13.38
C LEU A 148 10.01 12.23 -13.16
N LYS A 149 10.52 11.95 -11.95
CA LYS A 149 10.90 10.60 -11.54
C LYS A 149 9.68 9.70 -11.31
N SER A 150 9.87 8.38 -11.42
CA SER A 150 8.81 7.44 -11.06
C SER A 150 8.51 7.50 -9.56
N LEU A 151 7.23 7.48 -9.20
CA LEU A 151 6.77 7.40 -7.81
C LEU A 151 5.95 6.11 -7.62
N PRO A 152 6.53 5.08 -6.95
CA PRO A 152 5.80 3.87 -6.63
C PRO A 152 4.80 4.13 -5.50
N ALA A 153 3.69 3.40 -5.49
CA ALA A 153 2.87 3.30 -4.30
C ALA A 153 3.66 2.56 -3.22
N ILE A 154 3.57 3.00 -1.97
CA ILE A 154 4.26 2.34 -0.84
C ILE A 154 3.19 1.61 -0.03
N VAL A 155 3.35 0.30 0.12
CA VAL A 155 2.49 -0.52 0.99
C VAL A 155 3.31 -0.96 2.19
N VAL A 156 2.85 -0.57 3.37
CA VAL A 156 3.45 -0.97 4.65
C VAL A 156 2.63 -2.12 5.21
N ILE A 157 3.28 -3.24 5.49
CA ILE A 157 2.67 -4.44 6.06
C ILE A 157 3.38 -4.76 7.37
N ILE A 158 2.58 -4.84 8.43
CA ILE A 158 3.04 -5.18 9.78
C ILE A 158 2.29 -6.46 10.15
N ASP A 159 3.00 -7.57 10.32
CA ASP A 159 2.36 -8.85 10.67
C ASP A 159 1.76 -8.80 12.09
N GLU A 160 2.54 -8.36 13.07
CA GLU A 160 2.12 -8.28 14.46
C GLU A 160 2.20 -6.85 14.97
N LEU A 161 1.10 -6.11 14.82
CA LEU A 161 1.02 -4.74 15.33
C LEU A 161 1.06 -4.69 16.86
N ALA A 162 0.58 -5.73 17.54
CA ALA A 162 0.56 -5.79 19.01
C ALA A 162 1.96 -5.69 19.62
N ASP A 163 2.95 -6.36 19.02
CA ASP A 163 4.34 -6.33 19.49
C ASP A 163 4.91 -4.89 19.44
N LEU A 164 4.55 -4.12 18.41
CA LEU A 164 4.94 -2.71 18.29
C LEU A 164 4.26 -1.84 19.35
N MET A 165 2.97 -2.06 19.58
CA MET A 165 2.20 -1.33 20.59
C MET A 165 2.69 -1.63 22.02
N MET A 166 3.20 -2.84 22.28
CA MET A 166 3.79 -3.18 23.58
C MET A 166 5.14 -2.49 23.79
N ALA A 167 5.94 -2.35 22.74
CA ALA A 167 7.26 -1.74 22.83
C ALA A 167 7.22 -0.20 22.89
N ALA A 168 6.35 0.43 22.09
CA ALA A 168 6.27 1.89 21.95
C ALA A 168 4.82 2.36 21.69
N PRO A 169 3.89 2.23 22.67
CA PRO A 169 2.47 2.45 22.47
C PRO A 169 2.14 3.86 21.95
N GLU A 170 2.63 4.89 22.63
CA GLU A 170 2.31 6.29 22.32
C GLU A 170 2.82 6.70 20.93
N GLU A 171 4.04 6.27 20.56
CA GLU A 171 4.63 6.58 19.27
C GLU A 171 3.91 5.88 18.12
N VAL A 172 3.63 4.58 18.28
CA VAL A 172 2.97 3.78 17.24
C VAL A 172 1.53 4.23 17.03
N GLU A 173 0.78 4.50 18.10
CA GLU A 173 -0.58 5.03 18.02
C GLU A 173 -0.60 6.39 17.31
N GLY A 174 0.28 7.31 17.71
CA GLY A 174 0.39 8.63 17.09
C GLY A 174 0.68 8.54 15.59
N MET A 175 1.54 7.60 15.17
CA MET A 175 1.85 7.39 13.76
C MET A 175 0.70 6.80 12.96
N ILE A 176 -0.01 5.80 13.49
CA ILE A 176 -1.17 5.21 12.83
C ILE A 176 -2.25 6.26 12.65
N CYS A 177 -2.54 7.05 13.68
CA CYS A 177 -3.47 8.18 13.61
C CYS A 177 -3.04 9.20 12.54
N ARG A 178 -1.76 9.56 12.49
CA ARG A 178 -1.24 10.52 11.51
C ARG A 178 -1.31 9.98 10.07
N LEU A 179 -0.97 8.70 9.87
CA LEU A 179 -1.08 8.02 8.57
C LEU A 179 -2.54 7.97 8.10
N ALA A 180 -3.48 7.68 9.00
CA ALA A 180 -4.91 7.67 8.70
C ALA A 180 -5.43 9.07 8.29
N GLN A 181 -5.06 10.11 9.03
CA GLN A 181 -5.45 11.50 8.73
C GLN A 181 -4.94 11.96 7.37
N LEU A 182 -3.66 11.73 7.07
CA LEU A 182 -3.05 12.16 5.81
C LEU A 182 -3.58 11.36 4.61
N ALA A 183 -3.81 10.06 4.76
CA ALA A 183 -4.43 9.25 3.73
C ALA A 183 -5.87 9.70 3.43
N ARG A 184 -6.63 10.08 4.47
CA ARG A 184 -7.97 10.67 4.30
C ARG A 184 -7.92 11.98 3.53
N ALA A 185 -6.96 12.87 3.80
CA ALA A 185 -6.80 14.14 3.09
C ALA A 185 -6.52 13.92 1.59
N LEU A 186 -5.69 12.93 1.25
CA LEU A 186 -5.41 12.53 -0.13
C LEU A 186 -6.65 11.95 -0.84
N LEU A 187 -7.53 11.26 -0.09
CA LEU A 187 -8.79 10.74 -0.62
C LEU A 187 -9.86 11.83 -0.75
N SER A 188 -9.98 12.77 0.18
CA SER A 188 -10.99 13.85 0.16
C SER A 188 -10.74 14.88 -0.94
N LEU A 189 -9.51 15.00 -1.45
CA LEU A 189 -9.24 15.80 -2.66
C LEU A 189 -9.93 15.23 -3.93
N ARG A 190 -10.45 14.00 -3.89
CA ARG A 190 -11.28 13.46 -4.98
C ARG A 190 -12.66 14.11 -5.04
N SER A 191 -13.17 14.74 -3.98
CA SER A 191 -14.56 15.22 -3.88
C SER A 191 -14.77 16.74 -3.95
N ALA A 192 -13.73 17.55 -4.08
CA ALA A 192 -13.92 19.00 -4.27
C ALA A 192 -14.30 19.31 -5.73
N PRO A 193 -15.55 19.77 -6.01
CA PRO A 193 -15.90 20.27 -7.33
C PRO A 193 -14.99 21.46 -7.67
N ARG A 194 -14.57 21.55 -8.93
CA ARG A 194 -13.96 22.78 -9.44
C ARG A 194 -15.01 23.88 -9.28
N SER A 195 -14.82 24.79 -8.34
CA SER A 195 -15.45 26.10 -8.47
C SER A 195 -14.87 26.72 -9.74
N MET A 196 -15.68 26.74 -10.80
CA MET A 196 -15.45 27.59 -11.96
C MET A 196 -15.53 29.04 -11.48
N SER A 197 -14.43 29.77 -11.68
CA SER A 197 -14.40 31.23 -11.82
C SER A 197 -13.26 31.56 -12.77
#